data_AF-A0A4Q3TGA8-F1
#
_entry.id   AF-A0A4Q3TGA8-F1
#
_cell.length_a   1.000
_cell.length_b   1.000
_cell.length_c   1.000
_cell.angle_alpha   90.00
_cell.angle_beta   90.00
_cell.angle_gamma   90.00
#
_symmetry.space_group_name_H-M   'P 1'
#
loop_
_entity.id
_entity.type
_entity.pdbx_description
1 polymer ?
#
loop_
_entity_poly.entity_id
_entity_poly.type
_entity_poly.pdbx_seq_one_letter_code
_entity_poly.pdbx_strand_id
1 'polypeptide(L)'
;GVAAESMARRPYGPGFASPQPQPPQQMPAPASTVTAGMVDDNADFTSYLAFRNRTRVEHRARDIRERYLLEVKDGRGRGISDAEVAVQAASGHAMWARTDAGGRVWLHPNAFDPSRSASYSIAVRKHGVQSAAQLTRGQKSAVEVQLEAQAAEPRARLDLVFLIDATGSMADEIGKLRATLHSIAAEMARLPSRPDLCFGLVAYRDRGDAFLLRSHDFTNDLGAFQSVLNSLQAGGGGDYPEAMNEALHETVHNLSWRGEGATRLVVLLADAPPHLDYGGPQYDTDMQAALGKGIKVFSVGASGLDKQGEYIQRQIAQYTGGRFVFLTYADARQPSSGPGRETVHDVKNYSVDTLDRLIVRLVSEELGKLATGG
;
A
#
# COMPACT_ATOMS: atom_id res chain seq x y z
N GLY A 1 -91.64 -4.13 -34.28
CA GLY A 1 -90.26 -3.66 -34.09
C GLY A 1 -89.73 -4.28 -32.81
N VAL A 2 -88.65 -5.05 -32.96
CA VAL A 2 -87.78 -5.67 -31.93
C VAL A 2 -87.33 -4.57 -30.92
N ALA A 3 -87.10 -4.73 -29.61
CA ALA A 3 -86.49 -5.78 -28.77
C ALA A 3 -86.85 -5.49 -27.28
N ALA A 4 -87.21 -6.47 -26.44
CA ALA A 4 -86.36 -7.30 -25.56
C ALA A 4 -85.85 -6.62 -24.27
N GLU A 5 -86.34 -7.12 -23.12
CA GLU A 5 -85.81 -6.96 -21.75
C GLU A 5 -84.39 -7.53 -21.61
N SER A 6 -83.58 -7.01 -20.66
CA SER A 6 -82.66 -7.84 -19.85
C SER A 6 -81.82 -7.02 -18.84
N MET A 7 -82.12 -7.26 -17.56
CA MET A 7 -81.22 -7.53 -16.41
C MET A 7 -80.16 -6.53 -15.90
N ALA A 8 -80.23 -6.39 -14.58
CA ALA A 8 -79.40 -5.64 -13.63
C ALA A 8 -77.91 -5.99 -13.60
N ARG A 9 -77.07 -5.01 -13.20
CA ARG A 9 -75.76 -5.24 -12.55
C ARG A 9 -75.45 -4.18 -11.48
N ARG A 10 -74.94 -4.67 -10.35
CA ARG A 10 -74.44 -3.93 -9.17
C ARG A 10 -73.17 -3.12 -9.51
N PRO A 11 -72.90 -1.98 -8.86
CA PRO A 11 -71.61 -1.30 -8.99
C PRO A 11 -70.50 -2.07 -8.25
N TYR A 12 -69.38 -2.22 -8.96
CA TYR A 12 -68.11 -2.82 -8.55
C TYR A 12 -67.38 -1.97 -7.49
N GLY A 13 -66.55 -2.64 -6.67
CA GLY A 13 -65.76 -2.07 -5.56
C GLY A 13 -64.59 -1.16 -5.96
N PRO A 14 -63.78 -0.71 -4.97
CA PRO A 14 -62.76 0.31 -5.17
C PRO A 14 -61.64 -0.18 -6.08
N GLY A 15 -61.27 0.65 -7.05
CA GLY A 15 -60.26 0.36 -8.07
C GLY A 15 -58.84 0.23 -7.50
N PHE A 16 -58.12 -0.78 -7.98
CA PHE A 16 -56.68 -0.89 -7.81
C PHE A 16 -55.99 0.23 -8.60
N ALA A 17 -55.24 1.07 -7.92
CA ALA A 17 -54.40 2.09 -8.55
C ALA A 17 -53.27 1.40 -9.33
N SER A 18 -53.10 1.80 -10.60
CA SER A 18 -51.98 1.36 -11.44
C SER A 18 -50.64 1.79 -10.82
N PRO A 19 -49.60 0.93 -10.83
CA PRO A 19 -48.27 1.32 -10.36
C PRO A 19 -47.73 2.46 -11.23
N GLN A 20 -47.34 3.57 -10.61
CA GLN A 20 -46.57 4.61 -11.32
C GLN A 20 -45.21 4.03 -11.72
N PRO A 21 -44.75 4.25 -12.96
CA PRO A 21 -43.41 3.84 -13.37
C PRO A 21 -42.38 4.59 -12.51
N GLN A 22 -41.56 3.82 -11.79
CA GLN A 22 -40.40 4.36 -11.10
C GLN A 22 -39.50 5.08 -12.11
N PRO A 23 -38.96 6.27 -11.79
CA PRO A 23 -37.96 6.89 -12.65
C PRO A 23 -36.81 5.90 -12.84
N PRO A 24 -36.24 5.77 -14.05
CA PRO A 24 -35.17 4.84 -14.31
C PRO A 24 -34.05 5.10 -13.29
N GLN A 25 -33.69 4.06 -12.52
CA GLN A 25 -32.48 4.08 -11.73
C GLN A 25 -31.34 4.47 -12.67
N GLN A 26 -30.70 5.62 -12.42
CA GLN A 26 -29.51 6.01 -13.16
C GLN A 26 -28.52 4.85 -13.03
N MET A 27 -28.20 4.22 -14.17
CA MET A 27 -27.10 3.27 -14.22
C MET A 27 -25.86 3.99 -13.65
N PRO A 28 -25.06 3.33 -12.80
CA PRO A 28 -23.79 3.90 -12.36
C PRO A 28 -23.04 4.36 -13.61
N ALA A 29 -22.57 5.61 -13.62
CA ALA A 29 -21.70 6.09 -14.68
C ALA A 29 -20.55 5.06 -14.84
N PRO A 30 -20.13 4.74 -16.07
CA PRO A 30 -19.00 3.85 -16.27
C PRO A 30 -17.81 4.41 -15.46
N ALA A 31 -17.20 3.55 -14.65
CA ALA A 31 -16.09 3.93 -13.78
C ALA A 31 -15.06 4.68 -14.62
N SER A 32 -14.82 5.96 -14.29
CA SER A 32 -13.83 6.76 -14.99
C SER A 32 -12.46 6.10 -14.79
N THR A 33 -11.91 5.53 -15.85
CA THR A 33 -10.58 4.91 -15.85
C THR A 33 -9.56 5.86 -15.23
N VAL A 34 -8.80 5.37 -14.25
CA VAL A 34 -7.70 6.10 -13.61
C VAL A 34 -6.39 5.56 -14.16
N THR A 35 -5.57 6.43 -14.75
CA THR A 35 -4.22 6.05 -15.17
C THR A 35 -3.20 6.43 -14.10
N ALA A 36 -2.16 5.61 -13.97
CA ALA A 36 -1.09 5.79 -13.02
C ALA A 36 0.26 5.39 -13.63
N GLY A 37 1.31 6.06 -13.17
CA GLY A 37 2.70 5.66 -13.37
C GLY A 37 3.31 5.14 -12.07
N MET A 38 4.52 4.61 -12.16
CA MET A 38 5.29 4.23 -10.97
C MET A 38 6.78 4.50 -11.16
N VAL A 39 7.48 4.67 -10.04
CA VAL A 39 8.94 4.61 -9.96
C VAL A 39 9.36 3.60 -8.89
N ASP A 40 10.46 2.90 -9.18
CA ASP A 40 11.14 2.02 -8.22
C ASP A 40 12.44 2.69 -7.76
N ASP A 41 12.33 3.46 -6.67
CA ASP A 41 13.44 4.20 -6.08
C ASP A 41 14.53 3.29 -5.50
N ASN A 42 14.24 2.00 -5.29
CA ASN A 42 15.25 1.03 -4.90
C ASN A 42 16.04 0.51 -6.11
N ALA A 43 15.40 0.36 -7.26
CA ALA A 43 16.03 -0.03 -8.52
C ALA A 43 16.91 1.09 -9.11
N ASP A 44 16.41 2.34 -9.17
CA ASP A 44 17.19 3.51 -9.61
C ASP A 44 17.57 4.42 -8.43
N PHE A 45 18.37 3.86 -7.54
CA PHE A 45 18.74 4.51 -6.29
C PHE A 45 19.58 5.78 -6.47
N THR A 46 20.39 5.83 -7.52
CA THR A 46 21.19 7.04 -7.84
C THR A 46 20.26 8.21 -8.19
N SER A 47 19.27 7.98 -9.05
CA SER A 47 18.26 9.00 -9.36
C SER A 47 17.43 9.39 -8.15
N TYR A 48 17.10 8.43 -7.28
CA TYR A 48 16.40 8.70 -6.03
C TYR A 48 17.22 9.58 -5.07
N LEU A 49 18.51 9.28 -4.86
CA LEU A 49 19.39 10.15 -4.06
C LEU A 49 19.52 11.56 -4.65
N ALA A 50 19.58 11.66 -5.99
CA ALA A 50 19.59 12.95 -6.68
C ALA A 50 18.27 13.71 -6.47
N PHE A 51 17.11 13.02 -6.42
CA PHE A 51 15.81 13.60 -6.08
C PHE A 51 15.82 14.14 -4.66
N ARG A 52 16.23 13.32 -3.70
CA ARG A 52 16.31 13.73 -2.29
C ARG A 52 17.22 14.95 -2.08
N ASN A 53 18.32 15.05 -2.81
CA ASN A 53 19.26 16.16 -2.69
C ASN A 53 18.74 17.49 -3.27
N ARG A 54 17.93 17.44 -4.34
CA ARG A 54 17.39 18.64 -4.99
C ARG A 54 16.07 19.13 -4.40
N THR A 55 15.29 18.22 -3.81
CA THR A 55 13.98 18.54 -3.21
C THR A 55 14.16 19.09 -1.80
N ARG A 56 13.96 20.40 -1.65
CA ARG A 56 14.06 21.11 -0.37
C ARG A 56 12.69 21.28 0.26
N VAL A 57 12.32 20.36 1.14
CA VAL A 57 11.05 20.34 1.89
C VAL A 57 11.33 19.95 3.34
N GLU A 58 10.46 20.35 4.25
CA GLU A 58 10.53 19.87 5.64
C GLU A 58 10.16 18.38 5.69
N HIS A 59 10.97 17.58 6.38
CA HIS A 59 10.79 16.13 6.48
C HIS A 59 11.62 15.57 7.66
N ARG A 60 11.35 14.33 8.06
CA ARG A 60 12.19 13.60 9.01
C ARG A 60 13.39 12.99 8.29
N ALA A 61 14.57 13.55 8.56
CA ALA A 61 15.79 13.16 7.87
C ALA A 61 16.24 11.73 8.27
N ARG A 62 16.52 10.91 7.26
CA ARG A 62 17.18 9.60 7.42
C ARG A 62 18.30 9.44 6.41
N ASP A 63 19.49 9.11 6.89
CA ASP A 63 20.65 8.88 6.03
C ASP A 63 20.66 7.44 5.50
N ILE A 64 20.20 7.30 4.26
CA ILE A 64 20.19 6.02 3.53
C ILE A 64 21.32 5.92 2.50
N ARG A 65 22.17 6.96 2.37
CA ARG A 65 23.12 7.11 1.25
C ARG A 65 24.05 5.91 1.10
N GLU A 66 24.29 5.23 2.22
CA GLU A 66 25.01 3.98 2.26
C GLU A 66 24.02 2.82 2.47
N ARG A 67 24.07 1.83 1.57
CA ARG A 67 23.23 0.64 1.66
C ARG A 67 23.97 -0.63 1.24
N TYR A 68 23.57 -1.76 1.80
CA TYR A 68 24.07 -3.10 1.47
C TYR A 68 22.91 -4.06 1.25
N LEU A 69 23.00 -4.93 0.25
CA LEU A 69 22.01 -5.98 0.05
C LEU A 69 22.35 -7.16 0.95
N LEU A 70 21.35 -7.65 1.69
CA LEU A 70 21.38 -8.95 2.34
C LEU A 70 20.50 -9.91 1.55
N GLU A 71 21.02 -11.09 1.24
CA GLU A 71 20.27 -12.20 0.66
C GLU A 71 20.29 -13.40 1.62
N VAL A 72 19.10 -13.86 2.03
CA VAL A 72 18.93 -15.07 2.84
C VAL A 72 18.46 -16.18 1.93
N LYS A 73 19.23 -17.26 1.86
CA LYS A 73 19.01 -18.39 0.95
C LYS A 73 18.96 -19.71 1.73
N ASP A 74 18.23 -20.68 1.20
CA ASP A 74 18.30 -22.07 1.66
C ASP A 74 19.47 -22.82 1.00
N GLY A 75 19.73 -24.06 1.43
CA GLY A 75 20.79 -24.91 0.87
C GLY A 75 20.67 -25.23 -0.63
N ARG A 76 19.57 -24.84 -1.30
CA ARG A 76 19.37 -24.94 -2.76
C ARG A 76 19.57 -23.60 -3.47
N GLY A 77 19.95 -22.55 -2.74
CA GLY A 77 20.14 -21.19 -3.25
C GLY A 77 18.85 -20.38 -3.41
N ARG A 78 17.72 -20.87 -2.88
CA ARG A 78 16.40 -20.25 -3.02
C ARG A 78 16.20 -19.22 -1.91
N GLY A 79 15.62 -18.07 -2.24
CA GLY A 79 15.39 -17.00 -1.27
C GLY A 79 14.41 -17.41 -0.16
N ILE A 80 14.73 -17.07 1.09
CA ILE A 80 13.87 -17.34 2.25
C ILE A 80 13.11 -16.07 2.61
N SER A 81 11.80 -16.06 2.37
CA SER A 81 10.93 -14.93 2.65
C SER A 81 10.60 -14.78 4.13
N ASP A 82 10.34 -13.53 4.53
CA ASP A 82 9.88 -13.19 5.89
C ASP A 82 10.82 -13.77 6.99
N ALA A 83 12.11 -13.88 6.68
CA ALA A 83 13.16 -14.21 7.64
C ALA A 83 13.47 -12.97 8.47
N GLU A 84 13.51 -13.12 9.78
CA GLU A 84 13.89 -12.05 10.69
C GLU A 84 15.37 -11.76 10.57
N VAL A 85 15.71 -10.47 10.53
CA VAL A 85 17.08 -9.99 10.40
C VAL A 85 17.32 -8.98 11.51
N ALA A 86 18.33 -9.24 12.34
CA ALA A 86 18.87 -8.28 13.28
C ALA A 86 20.29 -7.91 12.84
N VAL A 87 20.56 -6.62 12.66
CA VAL A 87 21.89 -6.09 12.36
C VAL A 87 22.34 -5.25 13.54
N GLN A 88 23.51 -5.54 14.10
CA GLN A 88 23.98 -4.89 15.31
C GLN A 88 25.45 -4.48 15.20
N ALA A 89 25.72 -3.25 15.63
CA ALA A 89 27.06 -2.73 15.86
C ALA A 89 27.57 -3.15 17.23
N ALA A 90 28.89 -3.26 17.40
CA ALA A 90 29.50 -3.49 18.72
C ALA A 90 29.15 -2.38 19.74
N SER A 91 28.80 -1.17 19.27
CA SER A 91 28.33 -0.05 20.11
C SER A 91 26.90 -0.23 20.63
N GLY A 92 26.19 -1.28 20.21
CA GLY A 92 24.80 -1.56 20.62
C GLY A 92 23.74 -1.00 19.67
N HIS A 93 24.10 -0.09 18.75
CA HIS A 93 23.18 0.37 17.70
C HIS A 93 22.72 -0.79 16.83
N ALA A 94 21.42 -0.86 16.56
CA ALA A 94 20.83 -1.97 15.82
C ALA A 94 19.69 -1.54 14.90
N MET A 95 19.42 -2.36 13.90
CA MET A 95 18.18 -2.34 13.13
C MET A 95 17.58 -3.74 13.05
N TRP A 96 16.26 -3.78 12.89
CA TRP A 96 15.50 -4.99 12.64
C TRP A 96 14.83 -4.89 11.28
N ALA A 97 14.78 -6.00 10.56
CA ALA A 97 14.09 -6.10 9.29
C ALA A 97 13.53 -7.51 9.09
N ARG A 98 12.69 -7.67 8.06
CA ARG A 98 12.42 -8.98 7.48
C ARG A 98 12.75 -8.99 5.99
N THR A 99 13.15 -10.15 5.49
CA THR A 99 13.39 -10.34 4.06
C THR A 99 12.09 -10.27 3.26
N ASP A 100 12.17 -9.73 2.05
CA ASP A 100 11.06 -9.73 1.11
C ASP A 100 10.75 -11.13 0.58
N ALA A 101 9.75 -11.24 -0.30
CA ALA A 101 9.34 -12.50 -0.89
C ALA A 101 10.45 -13.25 -1.66
N GLY A 102 11.54 -12.57 -2.04
CA GLY A 102 12.71 -13.18 -2.69
C GLY A 102 13.88 -13.42 -1.74
N GLY A 103 13.70 -13.27 -0.43
CA GLY A 103 14.76 -13.44 0.56
C GLY A 103 15.73 -12.27 0.65
N ARG A 104 15.32 -11.07 0.21
CA ARG A 104 16.21 -9.89 0.12
C ARG A 104 15.80 -8.78 1.07
N VAL A 105 16.78 -8.03 1.56
CA VAL A 105 16.54 -6.77 2.28
C VAL A 105 17.71 -5.80 2.11
N TRP A 106 17.39 -4.51 2.00
CA TRP A 106 18.40 -3.44 2.02
C TRP A 106 18.71 -3.03 3.45
N LEU A 107 20.00 -3.01 3.79
CA LEU A 107 20.52 -2.56 5.07
C LEU A 107 21.04 -1.14 4.92
N HIS A 108 20.69 -0.23 5.82
CA HIS A 108 21.10 1.18 5.79
C HIS A 108 21.88 1.57 7.07
N PRO A 109 23.19 1.26 7.18
CA PRO A 109 23.95 1.48 8.41
C PRO A 109 23.89 2.90 8.98
N ASN A 110 23.94 3.91 8.11
CA ASN A 110 23.90 5.31 8.56
C ASN A 110 22.52 5.72 9.11
N ALA A 111 21.46 4.93 8.85
CA ALA A 111 20.12 5.20 9.34
C ALA A 111 19.91 4.77 10.80
N PHE A 112 20.75 3.90 11.35
CA PHE A 112 20.60 3.40 12.72
C PHE A 112 21.88 3.48 13.56
N ASP A 113 23.06 3.60 12.94
CA ASP A 113 24.34 3.69 13.64
C ASP A 113 25.08 5.01 13.30
N PRO A 114 24.90 6.06 14.13
CA PRO A 114 25.62 7.32 13.97
C PRO A 114 27.13 7.20 14.24
N SER A 115 27.58 6.14 14.92
CA SER A 115 29.01 5.91 15.16
C SER A 115 29.76 5.39 13.92
N ARG A 116 29.02 5.01 12.88
CA ARG A 116 29.55 4.54 11.59
C ARG A 116 30.56 3.40 11.75
N SER A 117 30.17 2.36 12.48
CA SER A 117 31.00 1.19 12.74
C SER A 117 31.57 0.58 11.46
N ALA A 118 32.78 0.04 11.55
CA ALA A 118 33.47 -0.60 10.44
C ALA A 118 32.86 -1.97 10.08
N SER A 119 32.24 -2.65 11.04
CA SER A 119 31.57 -3.92 10.86
C SER A 119 30.31 -4.06 11.73
N TYR A 120 29.44 -4.98 11.32
CA TYR A 120 28.17 -5.31 11.98
C TYR A 120 27.99 -6.82 12.02
N SER A 121 27.50 -7.35 13.14
CA SER A 121 26.99 -8.73 13.20
C SER A 121 25.57 -8.77 12.66
N ILE A 122 25.27 -9.80 11.88
CA ILE A 122 23.94 -10.07 11.33
C ILE A 122 23.48 -11.41 11.90
N ALA A 123 22.31 -11.41 12.53
CA ALA A 123 21.62 -12.63 12.94
C ALA A 123 20.34 -12.76 12.09
N VAL A 124 20.13 -13.95 11.52
CA VAL A 124 18.96 -14.27 10.72
C VAL A 124 18.21 -15.43 11.36
N ARG A 125 16.88 -15.32 11.47
CA ARG A 125 16.02 -16.34 12.08
C ARG A 125 14.79 -16.63 11.24
N LYS A 126 14.42 -17.90 11.11
CA LYS A 126 13.14 -18.36 10.53
C LYS A 126 12.72 -19.66 11.18
N HIS A 127 11.47 -19.74 11.68
CA HIS A 127 10.88 -20.97 12.24
C HIS A 127 11.77 -21.69 13.28
N GLY A 128 12.44 -20.92 14.15
CA GLY A 128 13.33 -21.45 15.18
C GLY A 128 14.75 -21.83 14.71
N VAL A 129 15.02 -21.82 13.40
CA VAL A 129 16.38 -21.97 12.85
C VAL A 129 17.03 -20.59 12.78
N GLN A 130 18.33 -20.53 13.09
CA GLN A 130 19.12 -19.30 13.04
C GLN A 130 20.45 -19.49 12.34
N SER A 131 20.94 -18.42 11.73
CA SER A 131 22.26 -18.32 11.11
C SER A 131 22.82 -16.92 11.34
N ALA A 132 24.12 -16.75 11.16
CA ALA A 132 24.78 -15.47 11.38
C ALA A 132 25.78 -15.16 10.26
N ALA A 133 25.98 -13.88 10.01
CA ALA A 133 27.00 -13.36 9.12
C ALA A 133 27.59 -12.06 9.65
N GLN A 134 28.58 -11.53 8.94
CA GLN A 134 29.10 -10.19 9.19
C GLN A 134 28.95 -9.31 7.96
N LEU A 135 28.61 -8.05 8.21
CA LEU A 135 28.68 -6.98 7.23
C LEU A 135 29.93 -6.14 7.52
N THR A 136 30.84 -6.05 6.56
CA THR A 136 31.98 -5.15 6.61
C THR A 136 31.72 -3.94 5.73
N ARG A 137 31.86 -2.73 6.30
CA ARG A 137 31.65 -1.48 5.58
C ARG A 137 32.58 -1.40 4.36
N GLY A 138 32.03 -0.97 3.23
CA GLY A 138 32.75 -0.84 1.95
C GLY A 138 32.68 -2.06 1.05
N GLN A 139 32.21 -3.21 1.53
CA GLN A 139 32.02 -4.38 0.68
C GLN A 139 30.99 -4.12 -0.44
N LYS A 140 31.22 -4.71 -1.61
CA LYS A 140 30.40 -4.47 -2.80
C LYS A 140 29.41 -5.58 -3.10
N SER A 141 29.77 -6.81 -2.75
CA SER A 141 28.89 -7.97 -2.89
C SER A 141 27.76 -7.91 -1.86
N ALA A 142 26.66 -8.60 -2.17
CA ALA A 142 25.62 -8.85 -1.19
C ALA A 142 26.20 -9.66 -0.02
N VAL A 143 25.69 -9.41 1.18
CA VAL A 143 25.88 -10.34 2.30
C VAL A 143 24.97 -11.52 2.02
N GLU A 144 25.53 -12.71 1.88
CA GLU A 144 24.75 -13.93 1.76
C GLU A 144 24.70 -14.66 3.09
N VAL A 145 23.49 -15.07 3.49
CA VAL A 145 23.28 -15.92 4.66
C VAL A 145 22.57 -17.18 4.21
N GLN A 146 23.22 -18.31 4.41
CA GLN A 146 22.62 -19.63 4.25
C GLN A 146 21.87 -19.99 5.53
N LEU A 147 20.61 -20.41 5.38
CA LEU A 147 19.75 -20.82 6.49
C LEU A 147 19.02 -22.11 6.09
N GLU A 148 19.25 -23.19 6.83
CA GLU A 148 18.59 -24.48 6.62
C GLU A 148 17.14 -24.47 7.15
N ALA A 149 16.31 -23.60 6.59
CA ALA A 149 14.89 -23.51 6.92
C ALA A 149 14.08 -24.50 6.06
N GLN A 150 12.97 -24.99 6.62
CA GLN A 150 12.01 -25.80 5.87
C GLN A 150 11.41 -25.02 4.70
N ALA A 151 10.94 -25.74 3.68
CA ALA A 151 10.32 -25.17 2.50
C ALA A 151 9.12 -24.28 2.86
N ALA A 152 8.90 -23.25 2.04
CA ALA A 152 7.79 -22.31 2.21
C ALA A 152 6.41 -23.00 2.26
N GLU A 153 5.47 -22.35 2.92
CA GLU A 153 4.07 -22.79 2.98
C GLU A 153 3.51 -23.05 1.56
N PRO A 154 2.73 -24.13 1.35
CA PRO A 154 2.25 -24.53 0.03
C PRO A 154 1.31 -23.52 -0.62
N ARG A 155 0.76 -22.57 0.14
CA ARG A 155 -0.05 -21.45 -0.35
C ARG A 155 0.45 -20.15 0.24
N ALA A 156 0.79 -19.19 -0.62
CA ALA A 156 1.21 -17.85 -0.19
C ALA A 156 0.08 -17.17 0.58
N ARG A 157 0.38 -16.63 1.76
CA ARG A 157 -0.56 -15.78 2.52
C ARG A 157 -0.29 -14.32 2.18
N LEU A 158 -1.32 -13.56 1.85
CA LEU A 158 -1.22 -12.15 1.48
C LEU A 158 -2.13 -11.28 2.34
N ASP A 159 -1.54 -10.43 3.17
CA ASP A 159 -2.23 -9.34 3.86
C ASP A 159 -2.09 -8.06 3.04
N LEU A 160 -3.22 -7.54 2.57
CA LEU A 160 -3.28 -6.30 1.82
C LEU A 160 -4.10 -5.26 2.58
N VAL A 161 -3.44 -4.22 3.07
CA VAL A 161 -4.10 -3.11 3.74
C VAL A 161 -4.22 -1.94 2.78
N PHE A 162 -5.40 -1.34 2.71
CA PHE A 162 -5.57 -0.01 2.13
C PHE A 162 -5.50 1.03 3.25
N LEU A 163 -4.49 1.88 3.23
CA LEU A 163 -4.36 3.03 4.13
C LEU A 163 -4.78 4.26 3.33
N ILE A 164 -5.91 4.87 3.68
CA ILE A 164 -6.61 5.82 2.82
C ILE A 164 -6.80 7.15 3.53
N ASP A 165 -6.36 8.22 2.88
CA ASP A 165 -6.80 9.58 3.18
C ASP A 165 -8.27 9.76 2.82
N ALA A 166 -9.10 10.10 3.80
CA ALA A 166 -10.55 10.26 3.67
C ALA A 166 -11.03 11.70 3.90
N THR A 167 -10.14 12.67 3.68
CA THR A 167 -10.44 14.10 3.66
C THR A 167 -11.26 14.47 2.41
N GLY A 168 -11.79 15.69 2.38
CA GLY A 168 -12.74 16.11 1.35
C GLY A 168 -12.21 16.03 -0.09
N SER A 169 -10.92 16.31 -0.31
CA SER A 169 -10.28 16.29 -1.63
C SER A 169 -10.20 14.89 -2.23
N MET A 170 -10.16 13.85 -1.40
CA MET A 170 -10.03 12.44 -1.80
C MET A 170 -11.35 11.79 -2.26
N ALA A 171 -12.45 12.55 -2.36
CA ALA A 171 -13.78 12.03 -2.70
C ALA A 171 -13.80 11.26 -4.02
N ASP A 172 -13.17 11.79 -5.06
CA ASP A 172 -13.13 11.17 -6.38
C ASP A 172 -12.27 9.89 -6.35
N GLU A 173 -11.10 9.94 -5.72
CA GLU A 173 -10.17 8.82 -5.55
C GLU A 173 -10.78 7.66 -4.78
N ILE A 174 -11.50 7.93 -3.69
CA ILE A 174 -12.25 6.91 -2.95
C ILE A 174 -13.36 6.31 -3.81
N GLY A 175 -14.09 7.13 -4.57
CA GLY A 175 -15.09 6.67 -5.52
C GLY A 175 -14.51 5.71 -6.57
N LYS A 176 -13.35 6.06 -7.12
CA LYS A 176 -12.60 5.23 -8.08
C LYS A 176 -12.14 3.90 -7.46
N LEU A 177 -11.58 3.93 -6.25
CA LEU A 177 -11.13 2.71 -5.56
C LEU A 177 -12.30 1.75 -5.30
N ARG A 178 -13.47 2.27 -4.87
CA ARG A 178 -14.68 1.46 -4.69
C ARG A 178 -15.09 0.74 -5.96
N ALA A 179 -14.99 1.42 -7.10
CA ALA A 179 -15.39 0.88 -8.40
C ALA A 179 -14.42 -0.19 -8.92
N THR A 180 -13.14 -0.12 -8.57
CA THR A 180 -12.10 -1.03 -9.09
C THR A 180 -11.73 -2.17 -8.15
N LEU A 181 -12.12 -2.13 -6.87
CA LEU A 181 -11.77 -3.15 -5.88
C LEU A 181 -12.15 -4.57 -6.30
N HIS A 182 -13.34 -4.77 -6.86
CA HIS A 182 -13.76 -6.07 -7.38
C HIS A 182 -12.83 -6.59 -8.49
N SER A 183 -12.33 -5.70 -9.36
CA SER A 183 -11.36 -6.04 -10.40
C SER A 183 -10.03 -6.48 -9.77
N ILE A 184 -9.50 -5.68 -8.84
CA ILE A 184 -8.26 -5.97 -8.12
C ILE A 184 -8.35 -7.34 -7.43
N ALA A 185 -9.42 -7.59 -6.67
CA ALA A 185 -9.61 -8.85 -5.97
C ALA A 185 -9.78 -10.04 -6.92
N ALA A 186 -10.54 -9.87 -8.02
CA ALA A 186 -10.73 -10.92 -9.03
C ALA A 186 -9.42 -11.26 -9.76
N GLU A 187 -8.59 -10.27 -10.06
CA GLU A 187 -7.28 -10.49 -10.67
C GLU A 187 -6.30 -11.16 -9.70
N MET A 188 -6.28 -10.73 -8.42
CA MET A 188 -5.48 -11.38 -7.37
C MET A 188 -5.85 -12.86 -7.19
N ALA A 189 -7.14 -13.20 -7.23
CA ALA A 189 -7.62 -14.58 -7.13
C ALA A 189 -7.21 -15.47 -8.31
N ARG A 190 -6.90 -14.87 -9.48
CA ARG A 190 -6.46 -15.57 -10.69
C ARG A 190 -4.95 -15.74 -10.77
N LEU A 191 -4.18 -15.17 -9.86
CA LEU A 191 -2.72 -15.33 -9.85
C LEU A 191 -2.34 -16.80 -9.71
N PRO A 192 -1.24 -17.26 -10.35
CA PRO A 192 -0.79 -18.65 -10.25
C PRO A 192 -0.60 -19.14 -8.81
N SER A 193 -0.15 -18.24 -7.92
CA SER A 193 0.05 -18.53 -6.49
C SER A 193 -1.25 -18.71 -5.70
N ARG A 194 -2.40 -18.30 -6.26
CA ARG A 194 -3.73 -18.32 -5.61
C ARG A 194 -3.65 -17.95 -4.13
N PRO A 195 -3.18 -16.74 -3.77
CA PRO A 195 -2.85 -16.44 -2.39
C PRO A 195 -4.07 -16.57 -1.47
N ASP A 196 -3.82 -16.91 -0.20
CA ASP A 196 -4.80 -16.75 0.87
C ASP A 196 -4.84 -15.26 1.26
N LEU A 197 -5.77 -14.52 0.63
CA LEU A 197 -5.86 -13.07 0.67
C LEU A 197 -6.75 -12.59 1.83
N CYS A 198 -6.22 -11.69 2.65
CA CYS A 198 -6.98 -10.92 3.61
C CYS A 198 -6.82 -9.42 3.32
N PHE A 199 -7.93 -8.69 3.43
CA PHE A 199 -7.98 -7.24 3.26
C PHE A 199 -8.13 -6.55 4.61
N GLY A 200 -7.38 -5.47 4.81
CA GLY A 200 -7.58 -4.52 5.91
C GLY A 200 -7.80 -3.10 5.37
N LEU A 201 -8.40 -2.24 6.19
CA LEU A 201 -8.58 -0.82 5.88
C LEU A 201 -8.19 0.03 7.09
N VAL A 202 -7.38 1.06 6.87
CA VAL A 202 -7.20 2.16 7.82
C VAL A 202 -7.50 3.44 7.07
N ALA A 203 -8.60 4.09 7.40
CA ALA A 203 -8.94 5.39 6.85
C ALA A 203 -8.67 6.48 7.87
N TYR A 204 -8.15 7.63 7.42
CA TYR A 204 -7.87 8.76 8.29
C TYR A 204 -8.39 10.08 7.73
N ARG A 205 -8.55 11.05 8.61
CA ARG A 205 -8.74 12.47 8.26
C ARG A 205 -7.88 13.30 9.21
N ASP A 206 -8.27 14.53 9.56
CA ASP A 206 -7.53 15.33 10.53
C ASP A 206 -8.22 15.49 11.90
N ARG A 207 -7.47 16.06 12.84
CA ARG A 207 -7.93 16.47 14.16
C ARG A 207 -9.02 17.52 14.02
N GLY A 208 -10.15 17.27 14.68
CA GLY A 208 -11.32 18.13 14.60
C GLY A 208 -12.34 17.70 13.56
N ASP A 209 -11.99 16.75 12.68
CA ASP A 209 -12.95 16.12 11.78
C ASP A 209 -13.85 15.12 12.49
N ALA A 210 -14.86 14.63 11.76
CA ALA A 210 -15.83 13.65 12.24
C ALA A 210 -15.18 12.35 12.77
N PHE A 211 -13.98 12.02 12.31
CA PHE A 211 -13.11 11.00 12.89
C PHE A 211 -11.65 11.28 12.52
N LEU A 212 -10.72 10.92 13.40
CA LEU A 212 -9.30 10.91 13.10
C LEU A 212 -8.90 9.61 12.39
N LEU A 213 -9.32 8.46 12.93
CA LEU A 213 -9.03 7.12 12.39
C LEU A 213 -10.29 6.26 12.35
N ARG A 214 -10.38 5.41 11.33
CA ARG A 214 -11.30 4.27 11.24
C ARG A 214 -10.54 3.06 10.71
N SER A 215 -10.37 2.08 11.57
CA SER A 215 -9.67 0.83 11.26
C SER A 215 -10.66 -0.32 11.13
N HIS A 216 -10.46 -1.15 10.11
CA HIS A 216 -11.13 -2.42 9.94
C HIS A 216 -10.07 -3.49 9.76
N ASP A 217 -10.04 -4.42 10.70
CA ASP A 217 -9.06 -5.50 10.74
C ASP A 217 -9.26 -6.50 9.58
N PHE A 218 -8.32 -7.43 9.46
CA PHE A 218 -8.24 -8.35 8.34
C PHE A 218 -9.47 -9.23 8.17
N THR A 219 -10.01 -9.24 6.94
CA THR A 219 -11.08 -10.15 6.52
C THR A 219 -10.74 -10.80 5.17
N ASN A 220 -11.13 -12.06 4.99
CA ASN A 220 -11.09 -12.74 3.69
C ASN A 220 -12.44 -12.66 2.94
N ASP A 221 -13.44 -12.00 3.52
CA ASP A 221 -14.73 -11.73 2.88
C ASP A 221 -14.66 -10.42 2.08
N LEU A 222 -14.51 -10.55 0.76
CA LEU A 222 -14.50 -9.41 -0.17
C LEU A 222 -15.80 -8.59 -0.12
N GLY A 223 -16.95 -9.22 0.09
CA GLY A 223 -18.24 -8.53 0.16
C GLY A 223 -18.36 -7.68 1.43
N ALA A 224 -17.89 -8.21 2.56
CA ALA A 224 -17.80 -7.45 3.81
C ALA A 224 -16.82 -6.27 3.67
N PHE A 225 -15.65 -6.51 3.08
CA PHE A 225 -14.66 -5.46 2.84
C PHE A 225 -15.18 -4.37 1.89
N GLN A 226 -15.83 -4.75 0.78
CA GLN A 226 -16.46 -3.81 -0.15
C GLN A 226 -17.56 -2.99 0.54
N SER A 227 -18.35 -3.59 1.44
CA SER A 227 -19.39 -2.89 2.19
C SER A 227 -18.80 -1.81 3.11
N VAL A 228 -17.70 -2.13 3.80
CA VAL A 228 -16.94 -1.17 4.60
C VAL A 228 -16.45 -0.01 3.72
N LEU A 229 -15.80 -0.31 2.60
CA LEU A 229 -15.28 0.72 1.70
C LEU A 229 -16.39 1.60 1.09
N ASN A 230 -17.55 1.01 0.76
CA ASN A 230 -18.72 1.73 0.26
C ASN A 230 -19.29 2.71 1.30
N SER A 231 -19.09 2.45 2.60
CA SER A 231 -19.51 3.33 3.68
C SER A 231 -18.54 4.48 3.96
N LEU A 232 -17.28 4.39 3.50
CA LEU A 232 -16.23 5.37 3.78
C LEU A 232 -16.40 6.65 2.97
N GLN A 233 -17.08 7.66 3.50
CA GLN A 233 -17.25 8.94 2.80
C GLN A 233 -16.06 9.86 3.04
N ALA A 234 -15.61 10.55 1.99
CA ALA A 234 -14.70 11.67 2.11
C ALA A 234 -15.36 12.86 2.83
N GLY A 235 -14.58 13.65 3.55
CA GLY A 235 -15.05 14.89 4.15
C GLY A 235 -14.11 15.38 5.25
N GLY A 236 -14.37 16.57 5.78
CA GLY A 236 -13.41 17.20 6.69
C GLY A 236 -12.18 17.73 5.96
N GLY A 237 -11.09 17.89 6.70
CA GLY A 237 -9.88 18.59 6.30
C GLY A 237 -10.07 20.12 6.36
N GLY A 238 -9.26 20.83 5.60
CA GLY A 238 -9.33 22.29 5.45
C GLY A 238 -7.98 22.98 5.64
N ASP A 239 -7.08 22.35 6.36
CA ASP A 239 -5.65 22.60 6.33
C ASP A 239 -4.91 21.54 5.48
N TYR A 240 -3.63 21.83 5.24
CA TYR A 240 -2.68 20.98 4.53
C TYR A 240 -1.38 21.21 5.29
N PRO A 241 -0.83 20.26 6.06
CA PRO A 241 -0.88 18.77 5.94
C PRO A 241 -2.13 18.04 6.46
N GLU A 242 -2.08 16.69 6.49
CA GLU A 242 -3.14 15.79 7.01
C GLU A 242 -2.57 14.73 8.01
N ALA A 243 -3.41 13.99 8.75
CA ALA A 243 -2.97 13.09 9.85
C ALA A 243 -2.41 11.70 9.43
N MET A 244 -1.71 11.59 8.30
CA MET A 244 -1.14 10.33 7.78
C MET A 244 -0.25 9.59 8.80
N ASN A 245 0.46 10.31 9.68
CA ASN A 245 1.29 9.71 10.73
C ASN A 245 0.49 8.79 11.66
N GLU A 246 -0.69 9.23 12.10
CA GLU A 246 -1.57 8.47 13.00
C GLU A 246 -2.06 7.19 12.30
N ALA A 247 -2.36 7.28 11.00
CA ALA A 247 -2.84 6.17 10.19
C ALA A 247 -1.75 5.13 9.91
N LEU A 248 -0.52 5.58 9.64
CA LEU A 248 0.62 4.68 9.45
C LEU A 248 0.97 3.97 10.75
N HIS A 249 0.92 4.67 11.88
CA HIS A 249 1.10 4.08 13.19
C HIS A 249 0.08 2.98 13.47
N GLU A 250 -1.20 3.29 13.29
CA GLU A 250 -2.31 2.35 13.44
C GLU A 250 -2.13 1.12 12.54
N THR A 251 -1.79 1.33 11.27
CA THR A 251 -1.56 0.26 10.30
C THR A 251 -0.41 -0.66 10.72
N VAL A 252 0.69 -0.10 11.21
CA VAL A 252 1.89 -0.87 11.54
C VAL A 252 1.74 -1.58 12.89
N HIS A 253 1.08 -0.98 13.87
CA HIS A 253 1.09 -1.46 15.26
C HIS A 253 -0.20 -2.09 15.76
N ASN A 254 -1.35 -1.70 15.23
CA ASN A 254 -2.64 -2.04 15.84
C ASN A 254 -3.49 -3.01 15.01
N LEU A 255 -3.17 -3.22 13.72
CA LEU A 255 -3.80 -4.28 12.92
C LEU A 255 -3.30 -5.68 13.30
N SER A 256 -4.18 -6.68 13.20
CA SER A 256 -3.86 -8.08 13.53
C SER A 256 -3.17 -8.80 12.37
N TRP A 257 -2.01 -8.29 11.93
CA TRP A 257 -1.22 -8.89 10.84
C TRP A 257 -1.05 -10.39 11.05
N ARG A 258 -1.31 -11.16 10.00
CA ARG A 258 -1.07 -12.60 10.05
C ARG A 258 0.44 -12.79 10.23
N GLY A 259 0.80 -13.60 11.23
CA GLY A 259 2.18 -13.79 11.70
C GLY A 259 3.12 -14.40 10.67
N GLU A 260 4.02 -15.29 11.09
CA GLU A 260 5.08 -15.83 10.21
C GLU A 260 4.53 -16.38 8.87
N GLY A 261 5.23 -16.05 7.78
CA GLY A 261 4.95 -16.54 6.42
C GLY A 261 3.95 -15.70 5.60
N ALA A 262 3.34 -14.66 6.17
CA ALA A 262 2.49 -13.74 5.41
C ALA A 262 3.31 -12.68 4.66
N THR A 263 3.01 -12.47 3.38
CA THR A 263 3.41 -11.28 2.63
C THR A 263 2.52 -10.12 3.08
N ARG A 264 3.13 -9.06 3.63
CA ARG A 264 2.43 -7.92 4.23
C ARG A 264 2.59 -6.68 3.36
N LEU A 265 1.52 -6.25 2.72
CA LEU A 265 1.50 -5.13 1.78
C LEU A 265 0.53 -4.05 2.27
N VAL A 266 0.94 -2.79 2.13
CA VAL A 266 0.09 -1.62 2.35
C VAL A 266 0.03 -0.84 1.04
N VAL A 267 -1.17 -0.46 0.62
CA VAL A 267 -1.41 0.56 -0.41
C VAL A 267 -1.80 1.83 0.32
N LEU A 268 -0.86 2.78 0.44
CA LEU A 268 -1.08 4.08 1.06
C LEU A 268 -1.56 5.04 -0.02
N LEU A 269 -2.79 5.55 0.08
CA LEU A 269 -3.42 6.43 -0.91
C LEU A 269 -3.72 7.79 -0.28
N ALA A 270 -3.00 8.83 -0.71
CA ALA A 270 -3.12 10.18 -0.14
C ALA A 270 -2.69 11.28 -1.11
N ASP A 271 -3.27 12.46 -0.97
CA ASP A 271 -2.97 13.70 -1.70
C ASP A 271 -2.31 14.80 -0.84
N ALA A 272 -2.06 14.52 0.44
CA ALA A 272 -1.39 15.43 1.36
C ALA A 272 -0.16 14.81 2.06
N PRO A 273 0.82 15.63 2.50
CA PRO A 273 1.86 15.19 3.43
C PRO A 273 1.30 14.96 4.84
N PRO A 274 2.02 14.23 5.71
CA PRO A 274 1.70 14.16 7.13
C PRO A 274 2.02 15.46 7.87
N HIS A 275 1.25 15.78 8.90
CA HIS A 275 1.65 16.75 9.93
C HIS A 275 2.98 16.39 10.60
N LEU A 276 3.93 17.32 10.67
CA LEU A 276 5.23 17.13 11.32
C LEU A 276 5.31 17.77 12.73
N ASP A 277 4.26 18.44 13.15
CA ASP A 277 4.18 19.29 14.35
C ASP A 277 3.24 18.75 15.43
N TYR A 278 2.47 17.70 15.13
CA TYR A 278 1.45 17.13 16.01
C TYR A 278 1.94 16.47 17.30
N GLY A 279 3.25 16.29 17.47
CA GLY A 279 3.86 15.66 18.65
C GLY A 279 3.51 14.17 18.86
N GLY A 280 2.70 13.60 17.96
CA GLY A 280 2.28 12.20 17.96
C GLY A 280 3.26 11.28 17.23
N PRO A 281 2.78 10.11 16.76
CA PRO A 281 3.56 9.20 15.93
C PRO A 281 4.25 9.89 14.76
N GLN A 282 5.35 9.29 14.29
CA GLN A 282 6.18 9.87 13.24
C GLN A 282 6.43 8.81 12.18
N TYR A 283 6.12 9.14 10.92
CA TYR A 283 6.23 8.20 9.82
C TYR A 283 7.62 7.58 9.68
N ASP A 284 8.69 8.29 10.05
CA ASP A 284 10.06 7.77 9.92
C ASP A 284 10.37 6.67 10.93
N THR A 285 9.74 6.72 12.10
CA THR A 285 9.82 5.66 13.12
C THR A 285 8.94 4.48 12.71
N ASP A 286 7.72 4.75 12.23
CA ASP A 286 6.78 3.70 11.84
C ASP A 286 7.20 2.98 10.55
N MET A 287 7.88 3.65 9.61
CA MET A 287 8.47 2.96 8.44
C MET A 287 9.63 2.03 8.84
N GLN A 288 10.39 2.34 9.90
CA GLN A 288 11.42 1.44 10.44
C GLN A 288 10.77 0.22 11.11
N ALA A 289 9.71 0.44 11.88
CA ALA A 289 8.93 -0.65 12.45
C ALA A 289 8.26 -1.51 11.36
N ALA A 290 7.75 -0.90 10.29
CA ALA A 290 7.21 -1.59 9.13
C ALA A 290 8.26 -2.52 8.50
N LEU A 291 9.48 -2.02 8.26
CA LEU A 291 10.60 -2.85 7.77
C LEU A 291 10.89 -4.02 8.72
N GLY A 292 10.93 -3.77 10.04
CA GLY A 292 11.11 -4.80 11.08
C GLY A 292 9.99 -5.84 11.13
N LYS A 293 8.77 -5.46 10.73
CA LYS A 293 7.59 -6.33 10.60
C LYS A 293 7.44 -6.92 9.20
N GLY A 294 8.34 -6.64 8.26
CA GLY A 294 8.22 -7.08 6.86
C GLY A 294 7.02 -6.50 6.11
N ILE A 295 6.50 -5.36 6.57
CA ILE A 295 5.41 -4.63 5.92
C ILE A 295 6.00 -3.74 4.82
N LYS A 296 5.58 -3.97 3.59
CA LYS A 296 5.99 -3.21 2.41
C LYS A 296 4.92 -2.21 2.03
N VAL A 297 5.29 -0.94 1.85
CA VAL A 297 4.34 0.13 1.51
C VAL A 297 4.49 0.53 0.04
N PHE A 298 3.40 0.35 -0.71
CA PHE A 298 3.20 0.97 -2.01
C PHE A 298 2.44 2.27 -1.80
N SER A 299 3.15 3.39 -1.85
CA SER A 299 2.54 4.71 -1.73
C SER A 299 1.97 5.14 -3.07
N VAL A 300 0.76 5.68 -3.07
CA VAL A 300 -0.01 6.15 -4.22
C VAL A 300 -0.29 7.64 -4.01
N GLY A 301 0.46 8.47 -4.72
CA GLY A 301 0.21 9.91 -4.77
C GLY A 301 -1.03 10.22 -5.59
N ALA A 302 -2.08 10.68 -4.91
CA ALA A 302 -3.34 11.10 -5.50
C ALA A 302 -3.24 12.50 -6.14
N SER A 303 -4.35 12.99 -6.71
CA SER A 303 -4.40 14.31 -7.32
C SER A 303 -4.02 15.41 -6.31
N GLY A 304 -3.12 16.32 -6.68
CA GLY A 304 -2.76 17.45 -5.81
C GLY A 304 -1.64 17.19 -4.80
N LEU A 305 -1.08 15.97 -4.72
CA LEU A 305 0.06 15.69 -3.84
C LEU A 305 1.25 16.60 -4.16
N ASP A 306 1.65 17.38 -3.16
CA ASP A 306 2.72 18.36 -3.28
C ASP A 306 4.12 17.72 -3.19
N LYS A 307 5.16 18.56 -3.21
CA LYS A 307 6.55 18.09 -3.13
C LYS A 307 6.91 17.49 -1.77
N GLN A 308 6.30 17.96 -0.70
CA GLN A 308 6.55 17.41 0.64
C GLN A 308 5.94 16.02 0.74
N GLY A 309 4.70 15.86 0.30
CA GLY A 309 3.98 14.61 0.22
C GLY A 309 4.69 13.61 -0.69
N GLU A 310 5.12 14.03 -1.89
CA GLU A 310 5.92 13.19 -2.79
C GLU A 310 7.21 12.70 -2.11
N TYR A 311 7.95 13.61 -1.47
CA TYR A 311 9.20 13.25 -0.78
C TYR A 311 8.95 12.19 0.29
N ILE A 312 7.97 12.41 1.15
CA ILE A 312 7.68 11.55 2.30
C ILE A 312 7.12 10.20 1.85
N GLN A 313 6.16 10.19 0.91
CA GLN A 313 5.60 8.96 0.36
C GLN A 313 6.67 8.10 -0.34
N ARG A 314 7.58 8.72 -1.09
CA ARG A 314 8.74 8.03 -1.70
C ARG A 314 9.72 7.53 -0.65
N GLN A 315 9.94 8.28 0.43
CA GLN A 315 10.76 7.84 1.56
C GLN A 315 10.20 6.59 2.23
N ILE A 316 8.90 6.56 2.54
CA ILE A 316 8.24 5.39 3.13
C ILE A 316 8.30 4.19 2.18
N ALA A 317 7.97 4.39 0.91
CA ALA A 317 8.01 3.33 -0.10
C ALA A 317 9.42 2.76 -0.27
N GLN A 318 10.43 3.61 -0.43
CA GLN A 318 11.81 3.16 -0.60
C GLN A 318 12.30 2.38 0.62
N TYR A 319 12.09 2.91 1.83
CA TYR A 319 12.63 2.32 3.06
C TYR A 319 12.03 0.95 3.39
N THR A 320 10.78 0.72 3.00
CA THR A 320 10.06 -0.55 3.19
C THR A 320 10.22 -1.52 2.01
N GLY A 321 11.03 -1.17 1.00
CA GLY A 321 11.25 -1.99 -0.20
C GLY A 321 10.07 -1.99 -1.18
N GLY A 322 9.14 -1.04 -1.02
CA GLY A 322 8.02 -0.79 -1.92
C GLY A 322 8.38 0.19 -3.03
N ARG A 323 7.34 0.79 -3.62
CA ARG A 323 7.39 1.66 -4.80
C ARG A 323 6.43 2.83 -4.66
N PHE A 324 6.77 3.92 -5.33
CA PHE A 324 5.90 5.07 -5.43
C PHE A 324 5.12 5.01 -6.74
N VAL A 325 3.81 4.92 -6.59
CA VAL A 325 2.80 5.02 -7.64
C VAL A 325 2.25 6.44 -7.60
N PHE A 326 1.90 7.00 -8.75
CA PHE A 326 1.29 8.32 -8.83
C PHE A 326 0.26 8.35 -9.94
N LEU A 327 -0.82 9.11 -9.72
CA LEU A 327 -1.84 9.30 -10.73
C LEU A 327 -1.31 10.17 -11.90
N THR A 328 -1.83 9.89 -13.09
CA THR A 328 -1.45 10.59 -14.32
C THR A 328 -2.68 11.12 -15.05
N TYR A 329 -2.53 12.25 -15.73
CA TYR A 329 -3.65 12.99 -16.32
C TYR A 329 -3.36 13.39 -17.76
N ALA A 330 -4.40 13.80 -18.49
CA ALA A 330 -4.25 14.38 -19.82
C ALA A 330 -3.52 15.72 -19.76
N ASP A 331 -3.81 16.53 -18.74
CA ASP A 331 -3.04 17.69 -18.31
C ASP A 331 -2.68 17.51 -16.83
N ALA A 332 -1.38 17.44 -16.53
CA ALA A 332 -0.89 17.21 -15.16
C ALA A 332 -1.37 18.27 -14.14
N ARG A 333 -1.68 19.48 -14.58
CA ARG A 333 -2.11 20.59 -13.70
C ARG A 333 -3.62 20.64 -13.51
N GLN A 334 -4.37 19.85 -14.25
CA GLN A 334 -5.82 19.80 -14.18
C GLN A 334 -6.27 18.34 -14.00
N PRO A 335 -6.40 17.84 -12.76
CA PRO A 335 -6.83 16.45 -12.50
C PRO A 335 -8.19 16.10 -13.11
N SER A 336 -9.06 17.10 -13.33
CA SER A 336 -10.35 16.95 -14.01
C SER A 336 -10.23 16.74 -15.53
N SER A 337 -9.02 16.83 -16.12
CA SER A 337 -8.77 16.65 -17.55
C SER A 337 -8.94 15.19 -18.01
N GLY A 338 -9.08 14.26 -17.06
CA GLY A 338 -9.25 12.83 -17.34
C GLY A 338 -7.91 12.09 -17.44
N PRO A 339 -7.96 10.77 -17.73
CA PRO A 339 -6.77 9.93 -17.77
C PRO A 339 -5.83 10.35 -18.89
N GLY A 340 -4.53 10.33 -18.59
CA GLY A 340 -3.50 10.59 -19.58
C GLY A 340 -2.14 10.11 -19.10
N ARG A 341 -1.08 10.80 -19.52
CA ARG A 341 0.31 10.37 -19.30
C ARG A 341 1.17 11.42 -18.60
N GLU A 342 0.59 12.55 -18.23
CA GLU A 342 1.34 13.63 -17.60
C GLU A 342 1.23 13.57 -16.07
N THR A 343 2.26 14.06 -15.39
CA THR A 343 2.29 14.19 -13.93
C THR A 343 3.12 15.41 -13.51
N VAL A 344 2.80 15.97 -12.35
CA VAL A 344 3.59 17.05 -11.73
C VAL A 344 4.74 16.54 -10.87
N HIS A 345 4.77 15.23 -10.58
CA HIS A 345 5.80 14.61 -9.75
C HIS A 345 7.17 14.59 -10.43
N ASP A 346 8.24 14.62 -9.63
CA ASP A 346 9.61 14.59 -10.12
C ASP A 346 10.07 13.15 -10.43
N VAL A 347 9.51 12.63 -11.51
CA VAL A 347 9.68 11.26 -12.00
C VAL A 347 10.01 11.28 -13.48
N LYS A 348 10.79 10.30 -13.94
CA LYS A 348 11.24 10.18 -15.33
C LYS A 348 11.13 8.74 -15.80
N ASN A 349 11.02 8.54 -17.12
CA ASN A 349 11.09 7.23 -17.77
C ASN A 349 10.11 6.19 -17.21
N TYR A 350 8.87 6.60 -16.90
CA TYR A 350 7.83 5.69 -16.43
C TYR A 350 6.90 5.26 -17.57
N SER A 351 6.32 4.07 -17.42
CA SER A 351 5.17 3.62 -18.19
C SER A 351 3.87 3.99 -17.46
N VAL A 352 2.77 4.05 -18.22
CA VAL A 352 1.45 4.36 -17.71
C VAL A 352 0.55 3.17 -17.96
N ASP A 353 -0.19 2.77 -16.93
CA ASP A 353 -1.24 1.76 -16.99
C ASP A 353 -2.44 2.24 -16.16
N THR A 354 -3.50 1.44 -16.05
CA THR A 354 -4.57 1.71 -15.10
C THR A 354 -4.12 1.43 -13.67
N LEU A 355 -4.61 2.20 -12.70
CA LEU A 355 -4.19 2.08 -11.30
C LEU A 355 -4.44 0.67 -10.73
N ASP A 356 -5.57 0.07 -11.05
CA ASP A 356 -5.94 -1.29 -10.63
C ASP A 356 -4.96 -2.34 -11.16
N ARG A 357 -4.65 -2.32 -12.46
CA ARG A 357 -3.65 -3.21 -13.08
C ARG A 357 -2.27 -2.99 -12.49
N LEU A 358 -1.92 -1.74 -12.20
CA LEU A 358 -0.64 -1.41 -11.61
C LEU A 358 -0.51 -2.00 -10.20
N ILE A 359 -1.54 -1.84 -9.35
CA ILE A 359 -1.58 -2.46 -8.01
C ILE A 359 -1.50 -3.98 -8.12
N VAL A 360 -2.29 -4.61 -9.00
CA VAL A 360 -2.26 -6.05 -9.22
C VAL A 360 -0.88 -6.50 -9.67
N ARG A 361 -0.23 -5.78 -10.60
CA ARG A 361 1.12 -6.07 -11.07
C ARG A 361 2.13 -6.01 -9.93
N LEU A 362 2.09 -4.99 -9.09
CA LEU A 362 2.98 -4.85 -7.92
C LEU A 362 2.84 -6.03 -6.96
N VAL A 363 1.61 -6.43 -6.64
CA VAL A 363 1.34 -7.58 -5.79
C VAL A 363 1.80 -8.88 -6.45
N SER A 364 1.55 -9.03 -7.75
CA SER A 364 1.95 -10.20 -8.53
C SER A 364 3.47 -10.36 -8.59
N GLU A 365 4.21 -9.27 -8.77
CA GLU A 365 5.67 -9.27 -8.76
C GLU A 365 6.22 -9.71 -7.40
N GLU A 366 5.60 -9.26 -6.29
CA GLU A 366 5.99 -9.71 -4.95
C GLU A 366 5.70 -11.21 -4.74
N LEU A 367 4.48 -11.66 -5.04
CA LEU A 367 4.13 -13.07 -4.88
C LEU A 367 4.89 -13.99 -5.83
N GLY A 368 5.26 -13.51 -7.02
CA GLY A 368 6.04 -14.28 -8.01
C GLY A 368 7.43 -14.66 -7.50
N LYS A 369 8.03 -13.83 -6.63
CA LYS A 369 9.33 -14.13 -6.00
C LYS A 369 9.27 -15.35 -5.08
N LEU A 370 8.11 -15.62 -4.46
CA LEU A 370 7.91 -16.84 -3.65
C LEU A 370 7.97 -18.10 -4.52
N ALA A 371 7.46 -18.03 -5.76
CA ALA A 371 7.34 -19.17 -6.67
C ALA A 371 8.65 -19.52 -7.39
N THR A 372 9.56 -18.56 -7.58
CA THR A 372 10.91 -18.81 -8.12
C THR A 372 11.85 -19.49 -7.11
N GLY A 373 11.36 -19.82 -5.91
CA GLY A 373 11.93 -20.79 -4.99
C GLY A 373 11.26 -22.17 -5.04
N GLY A 374 10.50 -22.48 -6.10
CA GLY A 374 9.83 -23.76 -6.35
C GLY A 374 10.73 -24.81 -6.99
#